data_AF-A0A4R2RZC9-F1
#
_entry.id   AF-A0A4R2RZC9-F1
#
_cell.length_a   1.000
_cell.length_b   1.000
_cell.length_c   1.000
_cell.angle_alpha   90.00
_cell.angle_beta   90.00
_cell.angle_gamma   90.00
#
_symmetry.space_group_name_H-M   'P 1'
#
loop_
_entity.id
_entity.type
_entity.pdbx_description
1 polymer ?
#
loop_
_entity_poly.entity_id
_entity_poly.type
_entity_poly.pdbx_seq_one_letter_code
_entity_poly.pdbx_strand_id
1 'polypeptide(L)'
;MSTMNNQITVELNGLAAKATSAKAGSTGKTKAIISMMLALFGIIVTVTGLGLMAAPHGPAAAQGWTFLGMSGRVMKDLHIWLGFGMVLPVMAHMVLNFKMFMGECKQLFR
;
A
#
# COMPACT_ATOMS: atom_id res chain seq x y z
N MET A 1 43.39 32.08 3.89
CA MET A 1 42.85 30.91 3.16
C MET A 1 41.83 30.10 3.96
N SER A 2 41.81 30.13 5.29
CA SER A 2 40.88 29.34 6.13
C SER A 2 39.40 29.78 6.07
N THR A 3 39.12 31.06 5.77
CA THR A 3 37.73 31.57 5.70
C THR A 3 36.95 31.05 4.50
N MET A 4 37.61 30.85 3.34
CA MET A 4 36.96 30.35 2.13
C MET A 4 36.60 28.86 2.25
N ASN A 5 37.45 28.05 2.89
CA ASN A 5 37.16 26.63 3.11
C ASN A 5 35.96 26.40 4.04
N ASN A 6 35.77 27.27 5.04
CA ASN A 6 34.63 27.18 5.95
C ASN A 6 33.29 27.54 5.30
N GLN A 7 33.32 28.44 4.31
CA GLN A 7 32.11 28.86 3.62
C GLN A 7 31.62 27.76 2.66
N ILE A 8 32.54 27.09 1.97
CA ILE A 8 32.26 25.97 1.06
C ILE A 8 31.66 24.77 1.83
N THR A 9 32.18 24.44 3.01
CA THR A 9 31.65 23.33 3.82
C THR A 9 30.24 23.61 4.37
N VAL A 10 29.93 24.86 4.73
CA VAL A 10 28.59 25.25 5.17
C VAL A 10 27.57 25.14 4.03
N GLU A 11 27.94 25.56 2.81
CA GLU A 11 27.05 25.43 1.65
C GLU A 11 26.82 23.96 1.24
N LEU A 12 27.86 23.12 1.25
CA LEU A 12 27.71 21.68 0.99
C LEU A 12 26.79 21.00 2.02
N ASN A 13 26.92 21.35 3.31
CA ASN A 13 26.04 20.81 4.35
C ASN A 13 24.59 21.29 4.20
N GLY A 14 24.38 22.55 3.82
CA GLY A 14 23.05 23.10 3.53
C GLY A 14 22.37 22.40 2.34
N LEU A 15 23.12 22.12 1.27
CA LEU A 15 22.65 21.36 0.11
C LEU A 15 22.33 19.91 0.47
N ALA A 16 23.17 19.25 1.27
CA ALA A 16 22.96 17.88 1.72
C ALA A 16 21.73 17.75 2.64
N ALA A 17 21.52 18.71 3.55
CA ALA A 17 20.35 18.77 4.43
C ALA A 17 19.05 19.02 3.64
N LYS A 18 19.09 19.90 2.63
CA LYS A 18 17.96 20.14 1.74
C LYS A 18 17.61 18.92 0.89
N ALA A 19 18.62 18.20 0.38
CA ALA A 19 18.44 16.98 -0.39
C ALA A 19 17.87 15.82 0.46
N THR A 20 18.34 15.65 1.70
CA THR A 20 17.81 14.64 2.63
C THR A 20 16.38 14.96 3.06
N SER A 21 16.06 16.22 3.35
CA SER A 21 14.70 16.67 3.69
C SER A 21 13.71 16.51 2.53
N ALA A 22 14.13 16.84 1.30
CA ALA A 22 13.31 16.64 0.10
C ALA A 22 13.03 15.14 -0.17
N LYS A 23 14.03 14.28 0.02
CA LYS A 23 13.90 12.82 -0.11
C LYS A 23 13.00 12.21 0.97
N ALA A 24 13.09 12.70 2.21
CA ALA A 24 12.23 12.27 3.31
C ALA A 24 10.76 12.66 3.07
N GLY A 25 10.50 13.90 2.62
CA GLY A 25 9.14 14.37 2.29
C GLY A 25 8.50 13.62 1.11
N SER A 26 9.29 13.28 0.08
CA SER A 26 8.85 12.46 -1.05
C SER A 26 8.46 11.04 -0.61
N THR A 27 9.30 10.41 0.22
CA THR A 27 9.05 9.04 0.69
C THR A 27 7.79 8.96 1.56
N GLY A 28 7.54 9.98 2.41
CA GLY A 28 6.33 10.07 3.23
C GLY A 28 5.04 10.12 2.39
N LYS A 29 5.02 10.92 1.33
CA LYS A 29 3.87 11.02 0.42
C LYS A 29 3.61 9.71 -0.34
N THR A 30 4.66 9.08 -0.88
CA THR A 30 4.54 7.78 -1.57
C THR A 30 4.03 6.68 -0.65
N LYS A 31 4.52 6.64 0.61
CA LYS A 31 4.01 5.70 1.62
C LYS A 31 2.54 5.91 1.93
N ALA A 32 2.12 7.17 2.12
CA ALA A 32 0.73 7.50 2.38
C ALA A 32 -0.19 7.10 1.21
N ILE A 33 0.22 7.39 -0.03
CA ILE A 33 -0.55 7.03 -1.24
C ILE A 33 -0.67 5.51 -1.36
N ILE A 34 0.42 4.76 -1.20
CA ILE A 34 0.41 3.30 -1.27
C ILE A 34 -0.46 2.70 -0.16
N SER A 35 -0.39 3.25 1.06
CA SER A 35 -1.24 2.81 2.18
C SER A 35 -2.72 3.08 1.92
N MET A 36 -3.06 4.25 1.36
CA MET A 36 -4.44 4.61 1.05
C MET A 36 -5.00 3.75 -0.09
N MET A 37 -4.22 3.55 -1.15
CA MET A 37 -4.55 2.64 -2.24
C MET A 37 -4.79 1.22 -1.70
N LEU A 38 -3.88 0.71 -0.86
CA LEU A 38 -4.01 -0.61 -0.28
C LEU A 38 -5.27 -0.76 0.58
N ALA A 39 -5.60 0.25 1.39
CA ALA A 39 -6.82 0.26 2.19
C ALA A 39 -8.08 0.24 1.32
N LEU A 40 -8.13 1.08 0.28
CA LEU A 40 -9.24 1.15 -0.67
C LEU A 40 -9.45 -0.18 -1.41
N PHE A 41 -8.41 -0.72 -2.03
CA PHE A 41 -8.49 -2.00 -2.71
C PHE A 41 -8.82 -3.15 -1.74
N GLY A 42 -8.30 -3.11 -0.51
CA GLY A 42 -8.63 -4.06 0.55
C GLY A 42 -10.12 -4.06 0.90
N ILE A 43 -10.74 -2.88 1.02
CA ILE A 43 -12.18 -2.77 1.27
C ILE A 43 -12.98 -3.37 0.10
N ILE A 44 -12.63 -3.03 -1.14
CA ILE A 44 -13.33 -3.54 -2.33
C ILE A 44 -13.21 -5.07 -2.44
N VAL A 45 -12.01 -5.61 -2.22
CA VAL A 45 -11.78 -7.07 -2.20
C VAL A 45 -12.57 -7.73 -1.07
N THR A 46 -12.63 -7.11 0.11
CA THR A 46 -13.40 -7.64 1.25
C THR A 46 -14.89 -7.68 0.95
N VAL A 47 -15.45 -6.61 0.36
CA VAL A 47 -16.87 -6.54 -0.02
C VAL A 47 -17.22 -7.58 -1.09
N THR A 48 -16.36 -7.72 -2.11
CA THR A 48 -16.56 -8.73 -3.16
C THR A 48 -16.38 -10.16 -2.62
N GLY A 49 -15.47 -10.37 -1.66
CA GLY A 49 -15.29 -11.66 -0.98
C GLY A 49 -16.49 -12.03 -0.12
N LEU A 50 -17.04 -11.08 0.64
CA LEU A 50 -18.29 -11.25 1.39
C LEU A 50 -19.47 -11.58 0.46
N GLY A 51 -19.56 -10.88 -0.68
CA GLY A 51 -20.56 -11.18 -1.71
C GLY A 51 -20.44 -12.60 -2.28
N LEU A 52 -19.23 -13.15 -2.38
CA LEU A 52 -18.98 -14.53 -2.80
C LEU A 52 -19.25 -15.55 -1.69
N MET A 53 -18.99 -15.21 -0.43
CA MET A 53 -19.35 -16.07 0.71
C MET A 53 -20.87 -16.16 0.90
N ALA A 54 -21.59 -15.07 0.65
CA ALA A 54 -23.05 -15.05 0.66
C ALA A 54 -23.67 -15.74 -0.58
N ALA A 55 -22.90 -15.96 -1.64
CA ALA A 55 -23.39 -16.59 -2.85
C ALA A 55 -23.68 -18.09 -2.60
N PRO A 56 -24.90 -18.59 -2.88
CA PRO A 56 -25.22 -20.00 -2.70
C PRO A 56 -24.34 -20.87 -3.60
N HIS A 57 -23.90 -22.03 -3.13
CA HIS A 57 -23.10 -22.98 -3.90
C HIS A 57 -24.02 -24.06 -4.49
N GLY A 58 -24.01 -24.26 -5.81
CA GLY A 58 -24.84 -25.26 -6.50
C GLY A 58 -25.72 -24.69 -7.62
N PRO A 59 -26.73 -25.44 -8.11
CA PRO A 59 -27.59 -25.04 -9.23
C PRO A 59 -28.30 -23.69 -9.02
N ALA A 60 -28.59 -23.32 -7.78
CA ALA A 60 -29.17 -22.04 -7.39
C ALA A 60 -28.25 -20.83 -7.71
N ALA A 61 -26.93 -21.03 -7.73
CA ALA A 61 -25.96 -20.02 -8.16
C ALA A 61 -26.05 -19.72 -9.66
N ALA A 62 -26.46 -20.73 -10.45
CA ALA A 62 -26.53 -20.65 -11.90
C ALA A 62 -27.81 -19.96 -12.41
N GLN A 63 -28.85 -19.84 -11.57
CA GLN A 63 -30.19 -19.41 -12.02
C GLN A 63 -30.60 -17.97 -11.66
N GLY A 64 -29.82 -17.20 -10.90
CA GLY A 64 -30.21 -15.81 -10.65
C GLY A 64 -29.51 -15.03 -9.54
N TRP A 65 -28.44 -15.57 -8.93
CA TRP A 65 -27.73 -14.82 -7.89
C TRP A 65 -27.02 -13.60 -8.50
N THR A 66 -27.46 -12.42 -8.06
CA THR A 66 -26.85 -11.15 -8.41
C THR A 66 -26.48 -10.40 -7.13
N PHE A 67 -25.24 -9.91 -7.07
CA PHE A 67 -24.76 -9.09 -5.96
C PHE A 67 -24.25 -7.78 -6.56
N LEU A 68 -24.74 -6.65 -6.03
CA LEU A 68 -24.50 -5.32 -6.61
C LEU A 68 -24.87 -5.23 -8.11
N GLY A 69 -25.84 -6.03 -8.57
CA GLY A 69 -26.27 -6.09 -9.98
C GLY A 69 -25.36 -6.91 -10.90
N MET A 70 -24.31 -7.56 -10.37
CA MET A 70 -23.42 -8.43 -11.15
C MET A 70 -23.73 -9.91 -10.89
N SER A 71 -23.56 -10.75 -11.91
CA SER A 71 -23.69 -12.21 -11.76
C SER A 71 -22.54 -12.76 -10.90
N GLY A 72 -22.79 -13.86 -10.18
CA GLY A 72 -21.78 -14.49 -9.31
C GLY A 72 -20.47 -14.85 -10.05
N ARG A 73 -20.53 -15.15 -11.36
CA ARG A 73 -19.34 -15.41 -12.18
C ARG A 73 -18.48 -14.18 -12.36
N VAL A 74 -19.11 -13.05 -12.74
CA VAL A 74 -18.41 -11.77 -12.95
C VAL A 74 -17.81 -11.28 -11.63
N MET A 75 -18.54 -11.42 -10.52
CA MET A 75 -18.02 -11.06 -9.21
C MET A 75 -16.82 -11.92 -8.78
N LYS A 76 -16.82 -13.22 -9.12
CA LYS A 76 -15.70 -14.11 -8.84
C LYS A 76 -14.46 -13.71 -9.63
N ASP A 77 -14.61 -13.46 -10.92
CA ASP A 77 -13.50 -13.04 -11.78
C ASP A 77 -12.94 -11.69 -11.34
N LEU A 78 -13.81 -10.74 -10.98
CA LEU A 78 -13.41 -9.43 -10.45
C LEU A 78 -12.65 -9.55 -9.13
N HIS A 79 -13.14 -10.37 -8.18
CA HIS A 79 -12.48 -10.57 -6.89
C HIS A 79 -11.08 -11.20 -7.06
N ILE A 80 -10.95 -12.20 -7.94
CA ILE A 80 -9.67 -12.86 -8.20
C ILE A 80 -8.69 -11.89 -8.86
N TRP A 81 -9.12 -11.13 -9.87
CA TRP A 81 -8.27 -10.15 -10.53
C TRP A 81 -7.85 -9.01 -9.60
N LEU A 82 -8.77 -8.48 -8.79
CA LEU A 82 -8.45 -7.47 -7.77
C LEU A 82 -7.51 -8.02 -6.70
N GLY A 83 -7.74 -9.26 -6.25
CA GLY A 83 -6.88 -9.94 -5.30
C GLY A 83 -5.46 -10.15 -5.83
N PHE A 84 -5.32 -10.52 -7.11
CA PHE A 84 -4.02 -10.65 -7.76
C PHE A 84 -3.32 -9.28 -7.92
N GLY A 85 -4.08 -8.25 -8.31
CA GLY A 85 -3.60 -6.87 -8.38
C GLY A 85 -3.15 -6.30 -7.03
N MET A 86 -3.74 -6.78 -5.92
CA MET A 86 -3.42 -6.37 -4.56
C MET A 86 -2.08 -6.89 -4.04
N VAL A 87 -1.53 -7.96 -4.63
CA VAL A 87 -0.24 -8.52 -4.18
C VAL A 87 0.90 -7.50 -4.30
N LEU A 88 0.93 -6.76 -5.41
CA LEU A 88 1.98 -5.78 -5.70
C LEU A 88 1.99 -4.59 -4.70
N PRO A 89 0.87 -3.89 -4.45
CA PRO A 89 0.82 -2.82 -3.46
C PRO A 89 1.01 -3.34 -2.02
N VAL A 90 0.58 -4.56 -1.68
CA VAL A 90 0.89 -5.19 -0.38
C VAL A 90 2.40 -5.32 -0.21
N MET A 91 3.08 -5.88 -1.21
CA MET A 91 4.55 -6.02 -1.18
C MET A 91 5.25 -4.66 -1.10
N ALA A 92 4.82 -3.69 -1.90
CA ALA A 92 5.37 -2.33 -1.86
C ALA A 92 5.15 -1.66 -0.49
N HIS A 93 3.95 -1.80 0.08
CA HIS A 93 3.62 -1.27 1.41
C HIS A 93 4.50 -1.91 2.50
N MET A 94 4.68 -3.23 2.44
CA MET A 94 5.53 -3.98 3.37
C MET A 94 6.98 -3.48 3.29
N VAL A 95 7.56 -3.40 2.09
CA VAL A 95 8.96 -2.97 1.89
C VAL A 95 9.18 -1.54 2.38
N LEU A 96 8.26 -0.63 2.09
CA LEU A 96 8.38 0.77 2.51
C LEU A 96 8.17 0.98 4.02
N ASN A 97 7.40 0.11 4.67
CA ASN A 97 7.17 0.14 6.13
C ASN A 97 8.11 -0.77 6.93
N PHE A 98 8.91 -1.62 6.27
CA PHE A 98 9.78 -2.59 6.92
C PHE A 98 10.77 -1.97 7.91
N LYS A 99 11.31 -0.78 7.60
CA LYS A 99 12.21 -0.04 8.51
C LYS A 99 11.55 0.41 9.80
N MET A 100 10.28 0.79 9.75
CA MET A 100 9.50 1.23 10.92
C MET A 100 9.10 0.00 11.74
N PHE A 101 8.66 -1.07 11.07
CA PHE A 101 8.30 -2.35 11.68
C PHE A 101 9.48 -2.99 12.44
N MET A 102 10.69 -2.99 11.87
CA MET A 102 11.90 -3.46 12.58
C MET A 102 12.22 -2.62 13.82
N GLY A 103 11.94 -1.31 13.79
CA GLY A 103 12.10 -0.43 14.94
C GLY A 103 11.15 -0.79 16.09
N GLU A 104 9.88 -1.03 15.78
CA GLU A 104 8.86 -1.44 16.75
C GLU A 104 9.09 -2.87 17.27
N CYS A 105 9.46 -3.82 16.40
CA CYS A 105 9.84 -5.18 16.81
C CYS A 105 11.02 -5.15 17.79
N LYS A 106 12.04 -4.33 17.53
CA LYS A 106 13.19 -4.18 18.43
C LYS A 106 12.80 -3.54 19.77
N GLN A 107 11.73 -2.76 19.81
CA GLN A 107 11.17 -2.17 21.02
C GLN A 107 10.33 -3.17 21.84
N LEU A 108 9.59 -4.06 21.17
CA LEU A 108 8.80 -5.12 21.81
C LEU A 108 9.65 -6.26 22.40
N PHE A 109 10.81 -6.53 21.81
CA PHE A 109 11.75 -7.56 22.27
C PHE A 109 12.87 -7.02 23.17
N ARG A 110 12.70 -5.84 23.78
CA ARG A 110 13.65 -5.26 24.74
C ARG A 110 13.11 -5.28 26.16
#